data_AF-A0A973RQL6-F1
#
_entry.id   AF-A0A973RQL6-F1
#
_cell.length_a   1.000
_cell.length_b   1.000
_cell.length_c   1.000
_cell.angle_alpha   90.00
_cell.angle_beta   90.00
_cell.angle_gamma   90.00
#
_symmetry.space_group_name_H-M   'P 1'
#
loop_
_entity.id
_entity.type
_entity.pdbx_description
1 polymer ?
#
loop_
_entity_poly.entity_id
_entity_poly.type
_entity_poly.pdbx_seq_one_letter_code
_entity_poly.pdbx_strand_id
1 'polypeptide(L)'
;MVNGVPVGYAHNQAGAVQAAVNYQVARSSAAYFTDEKARHATLTAMMTSQSQERQIRNDDTGMQQVLTSLGVTAGSEDELVARGAAMGTRVTTYTDQVATVDVWMAGLVGVTDKNAPMPVSASWTTYTLTLQWQSGDWKLSAITSVNGPTPLDTGSDSPTSVDEFRTADREFNAPPYVG
;
A
#
# COMPACT_ATOMS: atom_id res chain seq x y z
N MET A 1 12.47 8.61 -9.49
CA MET A 1 11.98 8.14 -8.18
C MET A 1 12.67 8.91 -7.07
N VAL A 2 12.00 9.10 -5.94
CA VAL A 2 12.59 9.59 -4.68
C VAL A 2 12.33 8.51 -3.64
N ASN A 3 13.38 7.99 -3.02
CA ASN A 3 13.28 6.90 -2.03
C ASN A 3 12.48 5.67 -2.51
N GLY A 4 12.65 5.26 -3.77
CA GLY A 4 11.92 4.12 -4.35
C GLY A 4 10.46 4.41 -4.74
N VAL A 5 9.99 5.65 -4.59
CA VAL A 5 8.65 6.09 -4.99
C VAL A 5 8.71 6.89 -6.30
N PRO A 6 7.86 6.63 -7.31
CA PRO A 6 7.82 7.44 -8.52
C PRO A 6 7.20 8.81 -8.24
N VAL A 7 7.74 9.81 -8.92
CA VAL A 7 7.39 11.24 -8.79
C VAL A 7 7.55 11.89 -10.16
N GLY A 8 6.97 13.08 -10.33
CA GLY A 8 7.03 13.84 -11.59
C GLY A 8 5.93 13.42 -12.56
N TYR A 9 4.75 13.10 -12.02
CA TYR A 9 3.60 12.72 -12.82
C TYR A 9 3.12 13.88 -13.68
N ALA A 10 2.55 13.58 -14.84
CA ALA A 10 2.01 14.61 -15.72
C ALA A 10 0.93 15.45 -15.01
N HIS A 11 0.90 16.75 -15.30
CA HIS A 11 -0.08 17.69 -14.73
C HIS A 11 -1.45 17.55 -15.41
N ASN A 12 -2.04 16.36 -15.31
CA ASN A 12 -3.36 16.04 -15.85
C ASN A 12 -4.03 14.92 -15.02
N GLN A 13 -5.28 14.58 -15.37
CA GLN A 13 -6.05 13.54 -14.69
C GLN A 13 -5.37 12.16 -14.74
N ALA A 14 -4.72 11.80 -15.85
CA ALA A 14 -4.03 10.52 -15.99
C ALA A 14 -2.83 10.43 -15.04
N GLY A 15 -2.06 11.50 -14.90
CA GLY A 15 -0.96 11.60 -13.94
C GLY A 15 -1.44 11.49 -12.49
N ALA A 16 -2.61 12.06 -12.16
CA ALA A 16 -3.20 11.92 -10.83
C ALA A 16 -3.57 10.45 -10.52
N VAL A 17 -4.11 9.72 -11.50
CA VAL A 17 -4.43 8.29 -11.36
C VAL A 17 -3.16 7.44 -11.23
N GLN A 18 -2.13 7.72 -12.03
CA GLN A 18 -0.83 7.05 -11.92
C GLN A 18 -0.21 7.26 -10.53
N ALA A 19 -0.21 8.49 -10.04
CA ALA A 19 0.26 8.83 -8.69
C ALA A 19 -0.52 8.05 -7.62
N ALA A 20 -1.85 8.08 -7.68
CA ALA A 20 -2.74 7.37 -6.76
C ALA A 20 -2.42 5.87 -6.67
N VAL A 21 -2.29 5.18 -7.81
CA VAL A 21 -1.98 3.75 -7.85
C VAL A 21 -0.57 3.48 -7.31
N ASN A 22 0.43 4.20 -7.81
CA ASN A 22 1.82 3.96 -7.47
C ASN A 22 2.12 4.23 -5.99
N TYR A 23 1.49 5.25 -5.40
CA TYR A 23 1.61 5.51 -3.97
C TYR A 23 1.00 4.40 -3.12
N GLN A 24 -0.13 3.81 -3.53
CA GLN A 24 -0.67 2.65 -2.82
C GLN A 24 0.20 1.41 -2.96
N VAL A 25 0.77 1.16 -4.15
CA VAL A 25 1.72 0.06 -4.34
C VAL A 25 2.96 0.27 -3.46
N ALA A 26 3.53 1.48 -3.40
CA ALA A 26 4.70 1.78 -2.57
C ALA A 26 4.46 1.51 -1.07
N ARG A 27 3.25 1.81 -0.57
CA ARG A 27 2.82 1.56 0.81
C ARG A 27 2.49 0.10 1.12
N SER A 28 2.45 -0.77 0.11
CA SER A 28 2.03 -2.17 0.25
C SER A 28 3.20 -3.13 0.38
N SER A 29 4.38 -2.67 0.83
CA SER A 29 5.59 -3.49 0.97
C SER A 29 5.87 -3.85 2.43
N ALA A 30 6.52 -4.99 2.68
CA ALA A 30 6.94 -5.39 4.02
C ALA A 30 7.81 -4.32 4.69
N ALA A 31 8.73 -3.70 3.93
CA ALA A 31 9.56 -2.60 4.44
C ALA A 31 8.74 -1.38 4.90
N TYR A 32 7.62 -1.04 4.25
CA TYR A 32 6.74 0.03 4.72
C TYR A 32 6.13 -0.30 6.09
N PHE A 33 5.84 -1.57 6.34
CA PHE A 33 5.24 -2.04 7.59
C PHE A 33 6.30 -2.07 8.70
N THR A 34 7.47 -2.64 8.43
CA THR A 34 8.46 -3.00 9.46
C THR A 34 9.57 -1.98 9.67
N ASP A 35 9.94 -1.20 8.65
CA ASP A 35 11.01 -0.21 8.72
C ASP A 35 10.42 1.21 8.76
N GLU A 36 10.50 1.85 9.94
CA GLU A 36 10.06 3.22 10.15
C GLU A 36 10.72 4.21 9.19
N LYS A 37 12.02 4.06 8.92
CA LYS A 37 12.75 4.97 8.04
C LYS A 37 12.27 4.82 6.60
N ALA A 38 12.06 3.59 6.14
CA ALA A 38 11.52 3.33 4.81
C ALA A 38 10.10 3.87 4.66
N ARG A 39 9.24 3.68 5.68
CA ARG A 39 7.90 4.24 5.74
C ARG A 39 7.89 5.75 5.67
N HIS A 40 8.67 6.43 6.50
CA HIS A 40 8.77 7.90 6.53
C HIS A 40 9.33 8.46 5.23
N ALA A 41 10.32 7.79 4.64
CA ALA A 41 10.89 8.17 3.35
C ALA A 41 9.87 8.05 2.20
N THR A 42 9.03 7.01 2.24
CA THR A 42 7.90 6.82 1.30
C THR A 42 6.86 7.92 1.47
N LEU A 43 6.44 8.19 2.71
CA LEU A 43 5.48 9.25 3.05
C LEU A 43 5.96 10.64 2.61
N THR A 44 7.25 10.94 2.82
CA THR A 44 7.88 12.20 2.39
C THR A 44 7.84 12.38 0.87
N ALA A 45 7.97 11.28 0.11
CA ALA A 45 7.93 11.35 -1.35
C ALA A 45 6.51 11.57 -1.91
N MET A 46 5.48 11.11 -1.20
CA MET A 46 4.10 11.08 -1.73
C MET A 46 3.15 12.12 -1.14
N MET A 47 3.37 12.60 0.09
CA MET A 47 2.43 13.49 0.77
C MET A 47 2.66 14.97 0.43
N THR A 48 1.62 15.78 0.56
CA THR A 48 1.78 17.24 0.59
C THR A 48 2.51 17.65 1.86
N SER A 49 3.26 18.76 1.81
CA SER A 49 3.97 19.29 2.97
C SER A 49 3.06 19.58 4.16
N GLN A 50 1.81 19.99 3.91
CA GLN A 50 0.82 20.30 4.94
C GLN A 50 0.28 19.06 5.66
N SER A 51 0.18 17.92 4.96
CA SER A 51 -0.42 16.70 5.51
C SER A 51 0.61 15.67 6.00
N GLN A 52 1.87 15.81 5.61
CA GLN A 52 2.93 14.83 5.86
C GLN A 52 3.08 14.43 7.33
N GLU A 53 3.29 15.39 8.24
CA GLU A 53 3.54 15.08 9.65
C GLU A 53 2.37 14.34 10.31
N ARG A 54 1.13 14.73 9.96
CA ARG A 54 -0.06 14.06 10.47
C ARG A 54 -0.14 12.64 9.95
N GLN A 55 0.16 12.42 8.67
CA GLN A 55 0.12 11.08 8.08
C GLN A 55 1.21 10.18 8.66
N ILE A 56 2.42 10.70 8.91
CA ILE A 56 3.48 9.96 9.60
C ILE A 56 3.00 9.42 10.95
N ARG A 57 2.44 10.29 11.81
CA ARG A 57 1.94 9.86 13.13
C ARG A 57 0.82 8.82 13.03
N ASN A 58 -0.09 8.99 12.07
CA ASN A 58 -1.19 8.06 11.85
C ASN A 58 -0.68 6.68 11.40
N ASP A 59 0.23 6.65 10.42
CA ASP A 59 0.76 5.40 9.89
C ASP A 59 1.71 4.72 10.88
N ASP A 60 2.48 5.44 11.69
CA ASP A 60 3.28 4.85 12.76
C ASP A 60 2.40 4.12 13.78
N THR A 61 1.33 4.77 14.23
CA THR A 61 0.36 4.17 15.16
C THR A 61 -0.34 2.98 14.52
N GLY A 62 -0.80 3.13 13.27
CA GLY A 62 -1.51 2.08 12.54
C GLY A 62 -0.64 0.86 12.25
N MET A 63 0.61 1.07 11.82
CA MET A 63 1.54 -0.04 11.55
C MET A 63 1.93 -0.77 12.83
N GLN A 64 2.11 -0.07 13.95
CA GLN A 64 2.35 -0.75 15.23
C GLN A 64 1.19 -1.68 15.61
N GLN A 65 -0.05 -1.24 15.42
CA GLN A 65 -1.25 -2.06 15.68
C GLN A 65 -1.33 -3.26 14.74
N VAL A 66 -1.06 -3.07 13.45
CA VAL A 66 -1.06 -4.14 12.44
C VAL A 66 0.02 -5.18 12.75
N LEU A 67 1.26 -4.76 13.00
CA LEU A 67 2.34 -5.69 13.34
C LEU A 67 2.03 -6.50 14.61
N THR A 68 1.43 -5.84 15.61
CA THR A 68 0.98 -6.51 16.84
C THR A 68 -0.10 -7.55 16.55
N SER A 69 -1.10 -7.23 15.71
CA SER A 69 -2.17 -8.18 15.37
C SER A 69 -1.69 -9.36 14.52
N LEU A 70 -0.63 -9.14 13.73
CA LEU A 70 0.03 -10.19 12.96
C LEU A 70 0.99 -11.05 13.81
N GLY A 71 1.31 -10.62 15.04
CA GLY A 71 2.30 -11.29 15.89
C GLY A 71 3.75 -11.07 15.44
N VAL A 72 4.01 -10.05 14.62
CA VAL A 72 5.38 -9.71 14.20
C VAL A 72 6.13 -9.12 15.39
N THR A 73 7.32 -9.66 15.66
CA THR A 73 8.20 -9.24 16.75
C THR A 73 9.59 -8.91 16.22
N ALA A 74 10.45 -8.36 17.09
CA ALA A 74 11.83 -8.10 16.74
C ALA A 74 12.55 -9.41 16.36
N GLY A 75 13.08 -9.48 15.14
CA GLY A 75 13.73 -10.65 14.57
C GLY A 75 12.83 -11.55 13.73
N SER A 76 11.54 -11.24 13.57
CA SER A 76 10.60 -11.97 12.71
C SER A 76 10.03 -11.10 11.58
N GLU A 77 10.62 -9.93 11.34
CA GLU A 77 10.14 -8.98 10.33
C GLU A 77 10.28 -9.52 8.90
N ASP A 78 11.25 -10.39 8.65
CA ASP A 78 11.50 -11.03 7.35
C ASP A 78 10.51 -12.15 7.03
N GLU A 79 9.68 -12.55 8.00
CA GLU A 79 8.59 -13.51 7.80
C GLU A 79 7.30 -12.84 7.35
N LEU A 80 7.19 -11.51 7.45
CA LEU A 80 6.04 -10.74 7.02
C LEU A 80 5.93 -10.72 5.49
N VAL A 81 4.86 -11.30 4.97
CA VAL A 81 4.40 -11.06 3.61
C VAL A 81 3.48 -9.85 3.63
N ALA A 82 3.81 -8.84 2.85
CA ALA A 82 2.94 -7.70 2.58
C ALA A 82 3.11 -7.29 1.12
N ARG A 83 2.04 -7.47 0.34
CA ARG A 83 1.97 -7.16 -1.09
C ARG A 83 0.60 -6.59 -1.43
N GLY A 84 0.55 -5.70 -2.41
CA GLY A 84 -0.69 -5.11 -2.88
C GLY A 84 -0.70 -4.88 -4.39
N ALA A 85 -1.85 -5.05 -5.00
CA ALA A 85 -2.07 -4.79 -6.41
C ALA A 85 -3.38 -4.03 -6.63
N ALA A 86 -3.35 -3.05 -7.53
CA ALA A 86 -4.54 -2.30 -7.92
C ALA A 86 -5.37 -3.10 -8.92
N MET A 87 -6.64 -3.31 -8.58
CA MET A 87 -7.62 -4.06 -9.38
C MET A 87 -8.47 -3.12 -10.24
N GLY A 88 -8.58 -1.85 -9.84
CA GLY A 88 -9.27 -0.83 -10.60
C GLY A 88 -9.18 0.55 -9.94
N THR A 89 -9.48 1.58 -10.72
CA THR A 89 -9.49 2.97 -10.27
C THR A 89 -10.75 3.68 -10.72
N ARG A 90 -11.20 4.66 -9.94
CA ARG A 90 -12.28 5.57 -10.33
C ARG A 90 -11.94 6.99 -9.91
N VAL A 91 -11.86 7.90 -10.87
CA VAL A 91 -11.75 9.34 -10.58
C VAL A 91 -13.13 9.84 -10.18
N THR A 92 -13.26 10.36 -8.97
CA THR A 92 -14.53 10.91 -8.45
C THR A 92 -14.62 12.42 -8.65
N THR A 93 -13.49 13.13 -8.54
CA THR A 93 -13.38 14.55 -8.89
C THR A 93 -12.02 14.85 -9.53
N TYR A 94 -12.00 15.84 -10.43
CA TYR A 94 -10.76 16.32 -11.03
C TYR A 94 -10.85 17.81 -11.38
N THR A 95 -9.76 18.51 -11.06
CA THR A 95 -9.36 19.81 -11.58
C THR A 95 -7.85 19.77 -11.79
N ASP A 96 -7.27 20.77 -12.44
CA ASP A 96 -5.82 20.82 -12.58
C ASP A 96 -5.09 21.01 -11.24
N GLN A 97 -5.75 21.34 -10.14
CA GLN A 97 -5.08 21.51 -8.83
C GLN A 97 -5.38 20.41 -7.82
N VAL A 98 -6.53 19.74 -7.94
CA VAL A 98 -7.02 18.74 -6.99
C VAL A 98 -7.69 17.60 -7.74
N ALA A 99 -7.41 16.38 -7.32
CA ALA A 99 -8.10 15.18 -7.80
C ALA A 99 -8.50 14.29 -6.62
N THR A 100 -9.60 13.56 -6.75
CA THR A 100 -9.94 12.46 -5.86
C THR A 100 -10.07 11.18 -6.66
N VAL A 101 -9.30 10.17 -6.27
CA VAL A 101 -9.22 8.89 -6.97
C VAL A 101 -9.51 7.78 -5.97
N ASP A 102 -10.52 6.96 -6.26
CA ASP A 102 -10.69 5.68 -5.60
C ASP A 102 -9.77 4.64 -6.24
N VAL A 103 -9.06 3.86 -5.42
CA VAL A 103 -8.22 2.74 -5.85
C VAL A 103 -8.68 1.49 -5.11
N TRP A 104 -9.19 0.51 -5.84
CA TRP A 104 -9.54 -0.80 -5.29
C TRP A 104 -8.33 -1.72 -5.33
N MET A 105 -7.86 -2.14 -4.15
CA MET A 105 -6.66 -2.93 -3.95
C MET A 105 -7.02 -4.34 -3.48
N ALA A 106 -6.34 -5.33 -4.04
CA ALA A 106 -6.16 -6.63 -3.43
C ALA A 106 -4.83 -6.64 -2.68
N GLY A 107 -4.81 -7.20 -1.47
CA GLY A 107 -3.62 -7.34 -0.64
C GLY A 107 -3.36 -8.80 -0.28
N LEU A 108 -2.09 -9.16 -0.12
CA LEU A 108 -1.65 -10.37 0.59
C LEU A 108 -0.89 -9.92 1.82
N VAL A 109 -1.41 -10.22 3.01
CA VAL A 109 -0.80 -9.83 4.28
C VAL A 109 -0.84 -10.98 5.27
N GLY A 110 0.27 -11.24 5.94
CA GLY A 110 0.37 -12.18 7.05
C GLY A 110 1.80 -12.64 7.27
N VAL A 111 2.01 -13.53 8.24
CA VAL A 111 3.35 -14.02 8.57
C VAL A 111 3.53 -15.43 8.05
N THR A 112 4.71 -15.71 7.50
CA THR A 112 5.10 -17.05 7.06
C THR A 112 5.69 -17.88 8.21
N ASP A 113 5.02 -17.88 9.36
CA ASP A 113 5.28 -18.80 10.48
C ASP A 113 4.05 -19.71 10.66
N LYS A 114 4.30 -21.01 10.84
CA LYS A 114 3.27 -22.03 11.08
C LYS A 114 2.50 -21.80 12.38
N ASN A 115 3.10 -21.06 13.33
CA ASN A 115 2.48 -20.71 14.60
C ASN A 115 1.95 -19.26 14.64
N ALA A 116 2.01 -18.52 13.52
CA ALA A 116 1.55 -17.15 13.46
C ALA A 116 0.06 -17.05 13.83
N PRO A 117 -0.36 -16.03 14.60
CA PRO A 117 -1.77 -15.78 14.89
C PRO A 117 -2.60 -15.59 13.61
N MET A 118 -1.98 -15.03 12.57
CA MET A 118 -2.62 -14.74 11.30
C MET A 118 -1.77 -15.28 10.14
N PRO A 119 -2.21 -16.36 9.47
CA PRO A 119 -1.55 -16.83 8.25
C PRO A 119 -1.71 -15.79 7.13
N VAL A 120 -0.86 -15.89 6.11
CA VAL A 120 -0.97 -15.07 4.90
C VAL A 120 -2.36 -15.24 4.29
N SER A 121 -3.09 -14.13 4.20
CA SER A 121 -4.46 -14.09 3.70
C SER A 121 -4.67 -12.94 2.73
N ALA A 122 -5.66 -13.10 1.85
CA ALA A 122 -6.06 -12.07 0.93
C ALA A 122 -6.96 -11.03 1.61
N SER A 123 -6.74 -9.76 1.32
CA SER A 123 -7.59 -8.65 1.76
C SER A 123 -8.04 -7.80 0.58
N TRP A 124 -9.17 -7.13 0.74
CA TRP A 124 -9.75 -6.26 -0.28
C TRP A 124 -10.11 -4.92 0.33
N THR A 125 -9.58 -3.84 -0.23
CA THR A 125 -9.75 -2.49 0.33
C THR A 125 -9.97 -1.50 -0.80
N THR A 126 -10.92 -0.59 -0.63
CA THR A 126 -11.08 0.57 -1.51
C THR A 126 -10.53 1.78 -0.77
N TYR A 127 -9.46 2.35 -1.30
CA TYR A 127 -8.87 3.60 -0.81
C TYR A 127 -9.46 4.77 -1.57
N THR A 128 -9.84 5.83 -0.86
CA THR A 128 -10.14 7.13 -1.47
C THR A 128 -8.97 8.06 -1.20
N LEU A 129 -8.34 8.52 -2.27
CA LEU A 129 -7.11 9.29 -2.25
C LEU A 129 -7.38 10.69 -2.77
N THR A 130 -7.14 11.71 -1.93
CA THR A 130 -7.19 13.11 -2.37
C THR A 130 -5.79 13.57 -2.69
N LEU A 131 -5.58 14.00 -3.93
CA LEU A 131 -4.32 14.50 -4.46
C LEU A 131 -4.40 16.01 -4.69
N GLN A 132 -3.27 16.68 -4.55
CA GLN A 132 -3.07 18.09 -4.86
C GLN A 132 -1.83 18.25 -5.73
N TRP A 133 -1.90 19.13 -6.71
CA TRP A 133 -0.73 19.51 -7.49
C TRP A 133 0.17 20.42 -6.63
N GLN A 134 1.37 19.96 -6.32
CA GLN A 134 2.32 20.69 -5.48
C GLN A 134 3.74 20.48 -5.99
N SER A 135 4.48 21.58 -6.15
CA SER A 135 5.90 21.55 -6.52
C SER A 135 6.20 20.74 -7.79
N GLY A 136 5.28 20.78 -8.78
CA GLY A 136 5.44 20.09 -10.06
C GLY A 136 5.09 18.61 -10.04
N ASP A 137 4.31 18.14 -9.05
CA ASP A 137 3.90 16.74 -8.94
C ASP A 137 2.50 16.60 -8.30
N TRP A 138 1.87 15.44 -8.49
CA TRP A 138 0.66 15.07 -7.75
C TRP A 138 1.01 14.48 -6.39
N LYS A 139 0.58 15.10 -5.29
CA LYS A 139 0.86 14.67 -3.92
C LYS A 139 -0.42 14.38 -3.13
N LEU A 140 -0.39 13.40 -2.24
CA LEU A 140 -1.51 13.04 -1.38
C LEU A 140 -1.70 14.07 -0.26
N SER A 141 -2.90 14.63 -0.15
CA SER A 141 -3.30 15.49 0.97
C SER A 141 -4.16 14.73 1.99
N ALA A 142 -4.85 13.67 1.57
CA ALA A 142 -5.63 12.80 2.44
C ALA A 142 -5.73 11.38 1.88
N ILE A 143 -5.84 10.43 2.81
CA ILE A 143 -6.03 9.01 2.52
C ILE A 143 -7.12 8.51 3.45
N THR A 144 -8.18 7.92 2.89
CA THR A 144 -9.18 7.17 3.65
C THR A 144 -9.40 5.81 3.00
N SER A 145 -10.03 4.88 3.72
CA SER A 145 -10.29 3.55 3.18
C SER A 145 -11.53 2.93 3.81
N VAL A 146 -12.13 2.01 3.06
CA VAL A 146 -13.20 1.12 3.50
C VAL A 146 -12.92 -0.29 2.99
N ASN A 147 -13.60 -1.29 3.57
CA ASN A 147 -13.58 -2.64 3.02
C ASN A 147 -14.02 -2.60 1.54
N GLY A 148 -13.23 -3.22 0.67
CA GLY A 148 -13.51 -3.27 -0.75
C GLY A 148 -14.50 -4.39 -1.10
N PRO A 149 -15.02 -4.40 -2.34
CA PRO A 149 -15.64 -5.59 -2.89
C PRO A 149 -14.70 -6.79 -2.77
N THR A 150 -15.20 -7.90 -2.23
CA THR A 150 -14.47 -9.16 -2.05
C THR A 150 -15.07 -10.20 -2.99
N PRO A 151 -14.28 -10.84 -3.88
CA PRO A 151 -14.75 -11.95 -4.69
C PRO A 151 -15.31 -13.09 -3.83
N LEU A 152 -16.26 -13.83 -4.40
CA LEU A 152 -16.77 -15.04 -3.77
C LEU A 152 -15.63 -16.07 -3.67
N ASP A 153 -15.40 -16.58 -2.47
CA ASP A 153 -14.56 -17.76 -2.27
C ASP A 153 -15.41 -19.03 -2.51
N THR A 154 -15.02 -19.85 -3.49
CA THR A 154 -15.71 -21.10 -3.82
C THR A 154 -15.31 -22.27 -2.92
N GLY A 155 -14.30 -22.09 -2.05
CA GLY A 155 -13.88 -23.05 -1.02
C GLY A 155 -13.33 -24.37 -1.54
N SER A 156 -13.09 -24.49 -2.85
CA SER A 156 -12.59 -25.70 -3.50
C SER A 156 -11.07 -25.87 -3.40
N ASP A 157 -10.36 -24.78 -3.15
CA ASP A 157 -8.91 -24.74 -3.20
C ASP A 157 -8.36 -24.90 -1.78
N SER A 158 -7.55 -25.93 -1.57
CA SER A 158 -6.77 -26.03 -0.34
C SER A 158 -5.67 -24.96 -0.36
N PRO A 159 -5.51 -24.16 0.71
CA PRO A 159 -4.42 -23.20 0.77
C PRO A 159 -3.08 -23.93 0.65
N THR A 160 -2.15 -23.33 -0.10
CA THR A 160 -0.79 -23.86 -0.16
C THR A 160 -0.09 -23.75 1.20
N SER A 161 1.04 -24.45 1.35
CA SER A 161 1.87 -24.40 2.53
C SER A 161 2.47 -23.01 2.77
N VAL A 162 2.71 -22.70 4.04
CA VAL A 162 3.48 -21.51 4.46
C VAL A 162 4.84 -21.42 3.78
N ASP A 163 5.48 -22.58 3.55
CA ASP A 163 6.80 -22.64 2.92
C ASP A 163 6.74 -22.22 1.43
N GLU A 164 5.64 -22.51 0.74
CA GLU A 164 5.43 -22.09 -0.65
C GLU A 164 5.18 -20.58 -0.75
N PHE A 165 4.40 -20.00 0.17
CA PHE A 165 4.25 -18.54 0.28
C PHE A 165 5.59 -17.84 0.56
N ARG A 166 6.41 -18.40 1.46
CA ARG A 166 7.73 -17.84 1.77
C ARG A 166 8.65 -17.88 0.55
N THR A 167 8.63 -18.97 -0.22
CA THR A 167 9.40 -19.08 -1.46
C THR A 167 8.92 -18.05 -2.49
N ALA A 168 7.62 -17.95 -2.71
CA ALA A 168 7.05 -16.97 -3.63
C ALA A 168 7.42 -15.52 -3.23
N ASP A 169 7.35 -15.18 -1.94
CA ASP A 169 7.71 -13.85 -1.47
C ASP A 169 9.20 -13.52 -1.70
N ARG A 170 10.08 -14.51 -1.59
CA ARG A 170 11.52 -14.33 -1.83
C ARG A 170 11.88 -14.27 -3.32
N GLU A 171 11.19 -15.01 -4.17
CA GLU A 171 11.54 -15.15 -5.59
C GLU A 171 10.83 -14.14 -6.50
N PHE A 172 9.60 -13.72 -6.17
CA PHE A 172 8.88 -12.71 -6.95
C PHE A 172 9.20 -11.30 -6.49
N ASN A 173 9.83 -10.53 -7.38
CA ASN A 173 9.98 -9.09 -7.20
C ASN A 173 8.62 -8.36 -7.27
N ALA A 174 8.54 -7.18 -6.65
CA ALA A 174 7.39 -6.31 -6.83
C ALA A 174 7.22 -5.95 -8.33
N PRO A 175 5.98 -5.83 -8.83
CA PRO A 175 5.76 -5.37 -10.19
C PRO A 175 6.32 -3.95 -10.36
N PRO A 176 6.74 -3.56 -11.57
CA PRO A 176 7.06 -2.17 -11.83
C PRO A 176 5.83 -1.28 -11.59
N TYR A 177 6.09 -0.02 -11.25
CA TYR A 177 5.04 0.99 -11.15
C TYR A 177 4.34 1.20 -12.49
N VAL A 178 3.08 1.64 -12.43
CA VAL A 178 2.27 1.91 -13.62
C VAL A 178 2.56 3.30 -14.19
N GLY A 179 2.64 3.38 -15.52
CA GLY A 179 2.88 4.64 -16.25
C GLY A 179 4.34 4.94 -16.44
#